data_AF-A0A2N6BJB3-F1
#
_entry.id   AF-A0A2N6BJB3-F1
#
_cell.length_a   1.000
_cell.length_b   1.000
_cell.length_c   1.000
_cell.angle_alpha   90.00
_cell.angle_beta   90.00
_cell.angle_gamma   90.00
#
_symmetry.space_group_name_H-M   'P 1'
#
loop_
_entity.id
_entity.type
_entity.pdbx_description
1 polymer ?
#
loop_
_entity_poly.entity_id
_entity_poly.type
_entity_poly.pdbx_seq_one_letter_code
_entity_poly.pdbx_strand_id
1 'polypeptide(L)'
;MLRLLSALLIFTLVGCSSSELKGDLHDMPSELISGDVTWEGRVEVDRIIIVGRRGALRIAPGTKVLFKRVDWDGDGIGDAEITVEGELIAEGTAQEPILLASAEAEPTPGDWKYLHINFAKGASLSNVRVSNAFSGIQVHYSKASIKNCDFRHNIDGVRFSTADLTVEGSISMQNRHGIRFEERGHPALISGNRVTHNEVGIFAVTECGGASIFKGNDFSANDTPVKMGWEQRSDIALGGNWWGAPTGEVKERILDGEMDSTLGKALITPTLEIMPMIPTPFAIPHEDADWKRATDRDIR
;
A
#
# COMPACT_ATOMS: atom_id res chain seq x y z
N MET A 1 8.40 -55.90 -46.18
CA MET A 1 7.79 -55.29 -44.98
C MET A 1 8.44 -53.93 -44.76
N LEU A 2 7.58 -52.92 -44.64
CA LEU A 2 7.80 -51.48 -44.55
C LEU A 2 8.60 -51.10 -43.29
N ARG A 3 9.62 -50.22 -43.39
CA ARG A 3 9.95 -49.21 -42.37
C ARG A 3 10.62 -47.99 -43.02
N LEU A 4 9.85 -46.91 -43.19
CA LEU A 4 10.36 -45.56 -43.42
C LEU A 4 11.02 -45.05 -42.13
N LEU A 5 12.26 -44.55 -42.22
CA LEU A 5 12.83 -43.65 -41.21
C LEU A 5 12.64 -42.21 -41.68
N SER A 6 11.75 -41.48 -41.02
CA SER A 6 11.63 -40.03 -41.15
C SER A 6 12.66 -39.37 -40.22
N ALA A 7 13.63 -38.66 -40.80
CA ALA A 7 14.53 -37.81 -40.03
C ALA A 7 13.84 -36.48 -39.72
N LEU A 8 13.54 -36.24 -38.44
CA LEU A 8 12.98 -35.01 -37.93
C LEU A 8 14.12 -34.01 -37.69
N LEU A 9 14.22 -32.97 -38.53
CA LEU A 9 15.11 -31.84 -38.32
C LEU A 9 14.51 -30.94 -37.22
N ILE A 10 15.12 -30.92 -36.04
CA ILE A 10 14.76 -29.99 -34.96
C ILE A 10 15.59 -28.71 -35.16
N PHE A 11 14.95 -27.65 -35.65
CA PHE A 11 15.49 -26.30 -35.59
C PHE A 11 15.32 -25.77 -34.16
N THR A 12 16.39 -25.74 -33.38
CA THR A 12 16.44 -25.00 -32.12
C THR A 12 16.56 -23.51 -32.44
N LEU A 13 15.45 -22.78 -32.33
CA LEU A 13 15.46 -21.33 -32.28
C LEU A 13 16.16 -20.91 -30.98
N VAL A 14 17.39 -20.41 -31.11
CA VAL A 14 18.08 -19.69 -30.04
C VAL A 14 17.32 -18.39 -29.83
N GLY A 15 16.44 -18.36 -28.84
CA GLY A 15 15.86 -17.12 -28.35
C GLY A 15 16.98 -16.28 -27.73
N CYS A 16 17.28 -15.12 -28.31
CA CYS A 16 18.02 -14.09 -27.61
C CYS A 16 17.22 -13.68 -26.38
N SER A 17 17.61 -14.16 -25.19
CA SER A 17 17.18 -13.52 -23.96
C SER A 17 17.86 -12.16 -23.93
N SER A 18 17.10 -11.08 -24.06
CA SER A 18 17.55 -9.78 -23.60
C SER A 18 17.88 -9.91 -22.12
N SER A 19 19.14 -9.75 -21.77
CA SER A 19 19.58 -9.67 -20.38
C SER A 19 18.79 -8.56 -19.69
N GLU A 20 18.04 -8.89 -18.65
CA GLU A 20 17.56 -7.91 -17.67
C GLU A 20 18.79 -7.12 -17.19
N LEU A 21 18.71 -5.80 -17.31
CA LEU A 21 19.78 -4.91 -16.87
C LEU A 21 19.85 -5.03 -15.35
N LYS A 22 20.80 -5.81 -14.83
CA LYS A 22 21.25 -5.70 -13.44
C LYS A 22 22.05 -4.41 -13.30
N GLY A 23 21.36 -3.32 -13.04
CA GLY A 23 21.93 -2.07 -12.56
C GLY A 23 22.06 -2.06 -11.03
N ASP A 24 22.89 -1.18 -10.51
CA ASP A 24 22.82 -0.81 -9.10
C ASP A 24 21.65 0.20 -8.95
N LEU A 25 20.81 0.07 -7.91
CA LEU A 25 19.80 1.09 -7.58
C LEU A 25 20.42 2.49 -7.47
N HIS A 26 21.68 2.58 -7.05
CA HIS A 26 22.43 3.83 -6.99
C HIS A 26 22.60 4.53 -8.35
N ASP A 27 22.51 3.77 -9.45
CA ASP A 27 22.65 4.29 -10.81
C ASP A 27 21.30 4.63 -11.46
N MET A 28 20.17 4.35 -10.79
CA MET A 28 18.85 4.67 -11.31
C MET A 28 18.66 6.19 -11.43
N PRO A 29 18.08 6.69 -12.54
CA PRO A 29 17.76 8.11 -12.68
C PRO A 29 16.92 8.61 -11.50
N SER A 30 17.27 9.79 -11.01
CA SER A 30 16.51 10.50 -9.97
C SER A 30 16.26 11.95 -10.34
N GLU A 31 15.13 12.50 -9.91
CA GLU A 31 14.78 13.92 -10.05
C GLU A 31 14.59 14.55 -8.67
N LEU A 32 15.23 15.70 -8.43
CA LEU A 32 15.12 16.43 -7.17
C LEU A 32 14.17 17.62 -7.32
N ILE A 33 13.10 17.62 -6.54
CA ILE A 33 12.22 18.78 -6.31
C ILE A 33 12.79 19.55 -5.11
N SER A 34 13.46 20.68 -5.38
CA SER A 34 14.11 21.52 -4.35
C SER A 34 13.32 22.77 -3.96
N GLY A 35 12.16 23.01 -4.59
CA GLY A 35 11.24 24.11 -4.32
C GLY A 35 9.79 23.67 -4.50
N ASP A 36 8.88 24.62 -4.66
CA ASP A 36 7.46 24.31 -4.81
C ASP A 36 7.14 23.91 -6.26
N VAL A 37 6.64 22.69 -6.43
CA VAL A 37 6.21 22.14 -7.72
C VAL A 37 4.77 21.65 -7.61
N THR A 38 3.97 21.96 -8.63
CA THR A 38 2.62 21.43 -8.79
C THR A 38 2.60 20.47 -9.96
N TRP A 39 2.06 19.27 -9.74
CA TRP A 39 1.68 18.32 -10.76
C TRP A 39 0.19 18.40 -11.04
N GLU A 40 -0.16 18.39 -12.32
CA GLU A 40 -1.53 18.44 -12.81
C GLU A 40 -1.70 17.58 -14.07
N GLY A 41 -2.92 17.06 -14.30
CA GLY A 41 -3.22 16.26 -15.48
C GLY A 41 -2.63 14.85 -15.43
N ARG A 42 -1.84 14.47 -16.44
CA ARG A 42 -1.21 13.14 -16.52
C ARG A 42 0.30 13.27 -16.36
N VAL A 43 0.86 12.63 -15.34
CA VAL A 43 2.29 12.58 -15.03
C VAL A 43 2.76 11.14 -15.13
N GLU A 44 3.81 10.88 -15.90
CA GLU A 44 4.44 9.56 -15.97
C GLU A 44 5.75 9.56 -15.17
N VAL A 45 5.95 8.52 -14.36
CA VAL A 45 7.13 8.37 -13.50
C VAL A 45 7.81 7.04 -13.79
N ASP A 46 9.09 7.08 -14.14
CA ASP A 46 9.92 5.92 -14.50
C ASP A 46 11.30 5.99 -13.80
N ARG A 47 11.35 6.74 -12.69
CA ARG A 47 12.55 7.19 -12.00
C ARG A 47 12.23 7.43 -10.52
N ILE A 48 13.26 7.71 -9.72
CA ILE A 48 13.09 8.13 -8.32
C ILE A 48 12.78 9.62 -8.29
N ILE A 49 11.65 10.02 -7.71
CA ILE A 49 11.31 11.43 -7.48
C ILE A 49 11.61 11.76 -6.02
N ILE A 50 12.51 12.70 -5.78
CA ILE A 50 12.93 13.12 -4.45
C ILE A 50 12.35 14.51 -4.18
N VAL A 51 11.36 14.60 -3.28
CA VAL A 51 10.92 15.89 -2.73
C VAL A 51 11.87 16.22 -1.58
N GLY A 52 12.93 16.99 -1.90
CA GLY A 52 13.98 17.31 -0.93
C GLY A 52 13.45 18.16 0.23
N ARG A 53 14.22 18.27 1.31
CA ARG A 53 13.84 18.99 2.56
C ARG A 53 13.32 20.42 2.40
N ARG A 54 13.68 21.10 1.30
CA ARG A 54 13.22 22.46 0.96
C ARG A 54 12.14 22.49 -0.13
N GLY A 55 11.84 21.35 -0.73
CA GLY A 55 10.83 21.22 -1.76
C GLY A 55 9.45 20.92 -1.19
N ALA A 56 8.44 21.24 -1.99
CA ALA A 56 7.07 20.85 -1.75
C ALA A 56 6.47 20.34 -3.07
N LEU A 57 5.88 19.14 -3.03
CA LEU A 57 5.14 18.59 -4.15
C LEU A 57 3.64 18.72 -3.87
N ARG A 58 2.96 19.46 -4.73
CA ARG A 58 1.49 19.59 -4.76
C ARG A 58 0.97 18.76 -5.92
N ILE A 59 -0.01 17.89 -5.67
CA ILE A 59 -0.69 17.13 -6.71
C ILE A 59 -2.12 17.65 -6.78
N ALA A 60 -2.48 18.26 -7.91
CA ALA A 60 -3.79 18.89 -8.09
C ALA A 60 -4.92 17.83 -8.19
N PRO A 61 -6.18 18.18 -7.85
CA PRO A 61 -7.33 17.32 -8.08
C PRO A 61 -7.40 16.76 -9.51
N GLY A 62 -7.87 15.52 -9.65
CA GLY A 62 -8.01 14.84 -10.95
C GLY A 62 -6.69 14.37 -11.58
N THR A 63 -5.55 14.65 -10.96
CA THR A 63 -4.24 14.25 -11.48
C THR A 63 -4.07 12.73 -11.45
N LYS A 64 -3.47 12.20 -12.51
CA LYS A 64 -3.03 10.80 -12.60
C LYS A 64 -1.51 10.75 -12.68
N VAL A 65 -0.90 10.16 -11.67
CA VAL A 65 0.52 9.84 -11.60
C VAL A 65 0.66 8.35 -11.92
N LEU A 66 1.33 8.05 -13.02
CA LEU A 66 1.39 6.71 -13.58
C LEU A 66 2.83 6.22 -13.63
N PHE A 67 3.11 5.16 -12.88
CA PHE A 67 4.44 4.63 -12.69
C PHE A 67 4.73 3.53 -13.71
N LYS A 68 5.77 3.70 -14.53
CA LYS A 68 6.26 2.64 -15.43
C LYS A 68 6.98 1.58 -14.62
N ARG A 69 6.76 0.32 -14.95
CA ARG A 69 7.51 -0.76 -14.32
C ARG A 69 8.94 -0.76 -14.84
N VAL A 70 9.87 -0.37 -14.00
CA VAL A 70 11.32 -0.43 -14.23
C VAL A 70 11.96 -1.17 -13.07
N ASP A 71 12.76 -2.20 -13.34
CA ASP A 71 13.37 -3.08 -12.34
C ASP A 71 14.89 -3.06 -12.58
N TRP A 72 15.57 -2.17 -11.87
CA TRP A 72 17.00 -1.91 -12.05
C TRP A 72 17.86 -2.92 -11.29
N ASP A 73 17.46 -3.35 -10.10
CA ASP A 73 18.24 -4.32 -9.31
C ASP A 73 17.89 -5.79 -9.58
N GLY A 74 16.80 -6.05 -10.31
CA GLY A 74 16.35 -7.38 -10.69
C GLY A 74 15.74 -8.16 -9.53
N ASP A 75 15.20 -7.48 -8.51
CA ASP A 75 14.55 -8.12 -7.36
C ASP A 75 13.09 -8.53 -7.63
N GLY A 76 12.54 -8.15 -8.79
CA GLY A 76 11.18 -8.45 -9.20
C GLY A 76 10.16 -7.38 -8.80
N ILE A 77 10.60 -6.25 -8.24
CA ILE A 77 9.80 -5.08 -7.87
C ILE A 77 10.16 -3.90 -8.79
N GLY A 78 9.21 -2.99 -8.99
CA GLY A 78 9.45 -1.77 -9.74
C GLY A 78 10.09 -0.71 -8.87
N ASP A 79 11.11 -0.03 -9.37
CA ASP A 79 11.93 0.92 -8.62
C ASP A 79 11.50 2.38 -8.77
N ALA A 80 10.54 2.67 -9.65
CA ALA A 80 9.96 4.01 -9.73
C ALA A 80 9.25 4.35 -8.41
N GLU A 81 9.51 5.54 -7.86
CA GLU A 81 9.01 5.92 -6.54
C GLU A 81 8.94 7.44 -6.36
N ILE A 82 8.24 7.86 -5.29
CA ILE A 82 8.30 9.22 -4.76
C ILE A 82 8.78 9.12 -3.31
N THR A 83 9.97 9.66 -3.02
CA THR A 83 10.51 9.82 -1.66
C THR A 83 10.42 11.28 -1.24
N VAL A 84 9.77 11.52 -0.10
CA VAL A 84 9.44 12.85 0.43
C VAL A 84 10.19 13.10 1.74
N GLU A 85 11.13 14.04 1.71
CA GLU A 85 11.79 14.64 2.87
C GLU A 85 11.30 16.07 3.15
N GLY A 86 10.69 16.71 2.15
CA GLY A 86 10.06 18.03 2.24
C GLY A 86 8.59 17.91 2.63
N GLU A 87 7.71 18.47 1.79
CA GLU A 87 6.27 18.49 2.01
C GLU A 87 5.52 17.85 0.82
N LEU A 88 4.52 17.01 1.11
CA LEU A 88 3.61 16.46 0.11
C LEU A 88 2.17 16.92 0.40
N ILE A 89 1.51 17.45 -0.61
CA ILE A 89 0.10 17.84 -0.56
C ILE A 89 -0.61 17.23 -1.77
N ALA A 90 -1.32 16.13 -1.55
CA ALA A 90 -2.13 15.46 -2.56
C ALA A 90 -3.60 15.50 -2.12
N GLU A 91 -4.30 16.55 -2.50
CA GLU A 91 -5.66 16.83 -2.03
C GLU A 91 -6.62 16.84 -3.23
N GLY A 92 -7.13 15.66 -3.57
CA GLY A 92 -8.19 15.50 -4.55
C GLY A 92 -9.55 15.86 -3.96
N THR A 93 -10.59 15.69 -4.78
CA THR A 93 -11.99 15.83 -4.34
C THR A 93 -12.76 14.53 -4.60
N ALA A 94 -13.97 14.42 -4.07
CA ALA A 94 -14.82 13.26 -4.33
C ALA A 94 -15.22 13.12 -5.81
N GLN A 95 -15.21 14.24 -6.56
CA GLN A 95 -15.52 14.31 -7.99
C GLN A 95 -14.26 14.19 -8.86
N GLU A 96 -13.13 14.68 -8.36
CA GLU A 96 -11.83 14.68 -9.05
C GLU A 96 -10.76 14.07 -8.12
N PRO A 97 -10.86 12.76 -7.84
CA PRO A 97 -9.86 12.08 -7.03
C PRO A 97 -8.51 12.04 -7.75
N ILE A 98 -7.44 11.94 -6.98
CA ILE A 98 -6.08 11.77 -7.51
C ILE A 98 -5.80 10.26 -7.66
N LEU A 99 -5.14 9.87 -8.75
CA LEU A 99 -4.70 8.49 -8.99
C LEU A 99 -3.18 8.39 -8.95
N LEU A 100 -2.64 7.51 -8.12
CA LEU A 100 -1.28 7.00 -8.20
C LEU A 100 -1.38 5.51 -8.54
N ALA A 101 -0.96 5.10 -9.74
CA ALA A 101 -1.12 3.72 -10.20
C ALA A 101 -0.01 3.30 -11.16
N SER A 102 0.06 2.00 -11.44
CA SER A 102 0.92 1.47 -12.50
C SER A 102 0.46 1.95 -13.88
N ALA A 103 1.44 2.25 -14.74
CA ALA A 103 1.24 2.58 -16.14
C ALA A 103 1.09 1.34 -17.04
N GLU A 104 1.31 0.13 -16.51
CA GLU A 104 1.31 -1.11 -17.27
C GLU A 104 -0.10 -1.45 -17.80
N ALA A 105 -0.11 -2.25 -18.87
CA ALA A 105 -1.35 -2.74 -19.48
C ALA A 105 -2.10 -3.73 -18.56
N GLU A 106 -1.37 -4.55 -17.80
CA GLU A 106 -1.88 -5.54 -16.87
C GLU A 106 -1.31 -5.31 -15.46
N PRO A 107 -1.71 -4.22 -14.77
CA PRO A 107 -0.92 -3.66 -13.68
C PRO A 107 -0.91 -4.49 -12.40
N THR A 108 0.23 -5.02 -11.95
CA THR A 108 0.37 -5.92 -10.78
C THR A 108 0.86 -5.22 -9.50
N PRO A 109 0.54 -5.74 -8.30
CA PRO A 109 1.19 -5.28 -7.06
C PRO A 109 2.72 -5.38 -7.18
N GLY A 110 3.43 -4.29 -6.87
CA GLY A 110 4.87 -4.22 -7.00
C GLY A 110 5.37 -3.69 -8.34
N ASP A 111 4.50 -3.19 -9.23
CA ASP A 111 4.92 -2.53 -10.47
C ASP A 111 5.74 -1.26 -10.24
N TRP A 112 5.64 -0.67 -9.05
CA TRP A 112 6.42 0.49 -8.58
C TRP A 112 6.60 0.44 -7.07
N LYS A 113 7.58 1.18 -6.53
CA LYS A 113 8.13 0.91 -5.20
C LYS A 113 7.30 1.55 -4.10
N TYR A 114 7.39 2.87 -3.99
CA TYR A 114 6.91 3.59 -2.81
C TYR A 114 6.29 4.95 -3.14
N LEU A 115 5.26 5.29 -2.38
CA LEU A 115 5.09 6.64 -1.87
C LEU A 115 5.69 6.68 -0.45
N HIS A 116 6.93 7.14 -0.33
CA HIS A 116 7.69 7.10 0.91
C HIS A 116 7.79 8.48 1.54
N ILE A 117 7.24 8.63 2.74
CA ILE A 117 7.31 9.84 3.56
C ILE A 117 8.34 9.59 4.66
N ASN A 118 9.53 10.18 4.55
CA ASN A 118 10.66 9.85 5.41
C ASN A 118 11.40 11.10 5.90
N PHE A 119 11.40 11.33 7.21
CA PHE A 119 11.87 12.59 7.81
C PHE A 119 11.27 13.84 7.14
N ALA A 120 10.02 13.71 6.68
CA ALA A 120 9.31 14.76 5.99
C ALA A 120 8.87 15.87 6.95
N LYS A 121 8.79 17.09 6.44
CA LYS A 121 8.12 18.21 7.14
C LYS A 121 6.64 17.89 7.38
N GLY A 122 6.01 17.20 6.43
CA GLY A 122 4.64 16.70 6.57
C GLY A 122 4.08 16.16 5.25
N ALA A 123 3.04 15.32 5.35
CA ALA A 123 2.29 14.84 4.21
C ALA A 123 0.77 14.91 4.47
N SER A 124 0.02 15.42 3.49
CA SER A 124 -1.45 15.43 3.47
C SER A 124 -1.94 14.69 2.22
N LEU A 125 -2.73 13.64 2.43
CA LEU A 125 -3.43 12.93 1.38
C LEU A 125 -4.93 12.99 1.65
N SER A 126 -5.70 13.46 0.66
CA SER A 126 -7.15 13.32 0.67
C SER A 126 -7.74 13.00 -0.70
N ASN A 127 -8.73 12.09 -0.73
CA ASN A 127 -9.37 11.62 -1.97
C ASN A 127 -8.35 11.12 -3.01
N VAL A 128 -7.39 10.32 -2.55
CA VAL A 128 -6.34 9.72 -3.37
C VAL A 128 -6.57 8.22 -3.47
N ARG A 129 -6.47 7.66 -4.68
CA ARG A 129 -6.27 6.22 -4.89
C ARG A 129 -4.78 5.95 -5.09
N VAL A 130 -4.26 4.97 -4.36
CA VAL A 130 -2.94 4.40 -4.60
C VAL A 130 -3.06 2.90 -4.86
N SER A 131 -2.55 2.44 -6.00
CA SER A 131 -2.61 1.04 -6.38
C SER A 131 -1.36 0.49 -7.07
N ASN A 132 -1.23 -0.83 -7.02
CA ASN A 132 -0.19 -1.60 -7.73
C ASN A 132 1.24 -1.34 -7.23
N ALA A 133 1.39 -0.70 -6.06
CA ALA A 133 2.69 -0.43 -5.45
C ALA A 133 3.20 -1.64 -4.66
N PHE A 134 4.50 -1.67 -4.39
CA PHE A 134 5.03 -2.48 -3.31
C PHE A 134 4.55 -1.93 -1.96
N SER A 135 4.65 -0.62 -1.71
CA SER A 135 3.94 0.01 -0.58
C SER A 135 3.14 1.20 -1.08
N GLY A 136 1.81 1.13 -0.94
CA GLY A 136 0.90 2.21 -1.33
C GLY A 136 1.26 3.53 -0.64
N ILE A 137 1.53 3.46 0.66
CA ILE A 137 2.23 4.53 1.37
C ILE A 137 3.10 3.95 2.49
N GLN A 138 4.29 4.52 2.69
CA GLN A 138 5.17 4.21 3.80
C GLN A 138 5.54 5.50 4.55
N VAL A 139 5.23 5.57 5.84
CA VAL A 139 5.49 6.77 6.67
C VAL A 139 6.49 6.45 7.78
N HIS A 140 7.66 7.09 7.73
CA HIS A 140 8.75 6.94 8.69
C HIS A 140 9.17 8.30 9.27
N TYR A 141 9.31 8.39 10.60
CA TYR A 141 9.86 9.57 11.29
C TYR A 141 9.18 10.90 10.90
N SER A 142 7.89 10.86 10.58
CA SER A 142 7.17 11.96 9.95
C SER A 142 5.75 12.08 10.50
N LYS A 143 5.13 13.24 10.27
CA LYS A 143 3.69 13.45 10.47
C LYS A 143 2.96 13.29 9.14
N ALA A 144 1.88 12.53 9.14
CA ALA A 144 1.04 12.37 7.95
C ALA A 144 -0.45 12.33 8.30
N SER A 145 -1.26 12.96 7.45
CA SER A 145 -2.73 12.90 7.51
C SER A 145 -3.26 12.26 6.24
N ILE A 146 -3.97 11.16 6.39
CA ILE A 146 -4.58 10.39 5.30
C ILE A 146 -6.08 10.34 5.53
N LYS A 147 -6.85 10.94 4.63
CA LYS A 147 -8.32 11.07 4.78
C LYS A 147 -9.03 10.68 3.52
N ASN A 148 -10.05 9.83 3.62
CA ASN A 148 -10.86 9.45 2.45
C ASN A 148 -9.97 8.97 1.29
N CYS A 149 -8.95 8.16 1.59
CA CYS A 149 -8.05 7.60 0.58
C CYS A 149 -8.38 6.12 0.35
N ASP A 150 -7.85 5.57 -0.72
CA ASP A 150 -8.04 4.18 -1.08
C ASP A 150 -6.74 3.53 -1.53
N PHE A 151 -6.28 2.57 -0.73
CA PHE A 151 -5.07 1.80 -0.95
C PHE A 151 -5.45 0.38 -1.36
N ARG A 152 -5.31 0.04 -2.64
CA ARG A 152 -5.73 -1.27 -3.15
C ARG A 152 -4.73 -1.92 -4.08
N HIS A 153 -4.72 -3.25 -4.13
CA HIS A 153 -3.83 -4.01 -5.01
C HIS A 153 -2.35 -3.67 -4.81
N ASN A 154 -1.95 -3.38 -3.57
CA ASN A 154 -0.54 -3.17 -3.19
C ASN A 154 -0.02 -4.40 -2.44
N ILE A 155 1.30 -4.51 -2.25
CA ILE A 155 1.81 -5.45 -1.25
C ILE A 155 1.46 -4.92 0.15
N ASP A 156 1.95 -3.75 0.53
CA ASP A 156 1.52 -3.04 1.73
C ASP A 156 0.54 -1.92 1.34
N GLY A 157 -0.67 -1.91 1.88
CA GLY A 157 -1.63 -0.82 1.67
C GLY A 157 -1.15 0.45 2.36
N VAL A 158 -1.16 0.43 3.69
CA VAL A 158 -0.59 1.48 4.55
C VAL A 158 0.50 0.90 5.44
N ARG A 159 1.72 1.43 5.32
CA ARG A 159 2.84 1.09 6.19
C ARG A 159 3.30 2.29 7.00
N PHE A 160 3.60 2.09 8.29
CA PHE A 160 4.21 3.14 9.10
C PHE A 160 5.18 2.62 10.17
N SER A 161 6.19 3.42 10.50
CA SER A 161 7.12 3.16 11.60
C SER A 161 7.54 4.46 12.25
N THR A 162 7.48 4.53 13.59
CA THR A 162 7.95 5.71 14.34
C THR A 162 7.36 7.02 13.77
N ALA A 163 6.03 7.09 13.64
CA ALA A 163 5.34 8.16 12.94
C ALA A 163 4.09 8.64 13.68
N ASP A 164 3.81 9.95 13.63
CA ASP A 164 2.55 10.52 14.10
C ASP A 164 1.57 10.53 12.90
N LEU A 165 0.82 9.43 12.76
CA LEU A 165 -0.03 9.18 11.59
C LEU A 165 -1.52 9.26 11.96
N THR A 166 -2.31 9.93 11.14
CA THR A 166 -3.78 9.83 11.18
C THR A 166 -4.28 9.21 9.89
N VAL A 167 -5.07 8.15 9.99
CA VAL A 167 -5.79 7.52 8.87
C VAL A 167 -7.28 7.49 9.20
N GLU A 168 -8.08 8.23 8.44
CA GLU A 168 -9.52 8.41 8.68
C GLU A 168 -10.35 8.18 7.42
N GLY A 169 -11.50 7.51 7.56
CA GLY A 169 -12.48 7.37 6.48
C GLY A 169 -11.94 6.70 5.21
N SER A 170 -10.83 5.97 5.33
CA SER A 170 -10.09 5.43 4.20
C SER A 170 -10.35 3.95 4.01
N ILE A 171 -9.99 3.46 2.84
CA ILE A 171 -10.10 2.05 2.45
C ILE A 171 -8.70 1.48 2.26
N SER A 172 -8.46 0.28 2.78
CA SER A 172 -7.31 -0.56 2.41
C SER A 172 -7.77 -1.99 2.12
N MET A 173 -7.85 -2.36 0.84
CA MET A 173 -8.37 -3.66 0.44
C MET A 173 -7.56 -4.34 -0.64
N GLN A 174 -7.61 -5.67 -0.71
CA GLN A 174 -6.93 -6.46 -1.76
C GLN A 174 -5.42 -6.21 -1.79
N ASN A 175 -4.84 -5.95 -0.62
CA ASN A 175 -3.41 -5.89 -0.43
C ASN A 175 -2.91 -7.19 0.20
N ARG A 176 -1.60 -7.41 0.15
CA ARG A 176 -1.01 -8.46 0.99
C ARG A 176 -1.15 -8.10 2.48
N HIS A 177 -0.83 -6.87 2.85
CA HIS A 177 -1.08 -6.35 4.19
C HIS A 177 -1.92 -5.07 4.07
N GLY A 178 -3.07 -5.03 4.74
CA GLY A 178 -3.90 -3.83 4.79
C GLY A 178 -3.17 -2.70 5.52
N ILE A 179 -2.82 -2.98 6.78
CA ILE A 179 -2.00 -2.10 7.62
C ILE A 179 -0.81 -2.87 8.15
N ARG A 180 0.41 -2.36 7.94
CA ARG A 180 1.65 -2.91 8.49
C ARG A 180 2.38 -1.86 9.31
N PHE A 181 2.80 -2.17 10.53
CA PHE A 181 3.41 -1.14 11.37
C PHE A 181 4.44 -1.59 12.41
N GLU A 182 5.31 -0.64 12.75
CA GLU A 182 6.36 -0.69 13.77
C GLU A 182 6.32 0.61 14.61
N GLU A 183 5.43 0.66 15.58
CA GLU A 183 5.09 1.91 16.26
C GLU A 183 6.27 2.59 16.97
N ARG A 184 7.05 1.82 17.76
CA ARG A 184 8.17 2.32 18.57
C ARG A 184 7.81 3.57 19.40
N GLY A 185 6.65 3.53 20.04
CA GLY A 185 6.18 4.57 20.97
C GLY A 185 5.60 5.85 20.34
N HIS A 186 5.43 5.91 19.01
CA HIS A 186 4.84 7.06 18.33
C HIS A 186 3.39 6.79 17.93
N PRO A 187 2.42 7.60 18.38
CA PRO A 187 1.01 7.27 18.24
C PRO A 187 0.51 7.41 16.80
N ALA A 188 -0.23 6.41 16.32
CA ALA A 188 -1.11 6.54 15.16
C ALA A 188 -2.59 6.51 15.56
N LEU A 189 -3.42 7.29 14.89
CA LEU A 189 -4.88 7.21 14.97
C LEU A 189 -5.41 6.56 13.69
N ILE A 190 -5.94 5.34 13.82
CA ILE A 190 -6.57 4.58 12.75
C ILE A 190 -8.07 4.50 13.06
N SER A 191 -8.86 5.37 12.44
CA SER A 191 -10.27 5.54 12.80
C SER A 191 -11.24 5.53 11.62
N GLY A 192 -12.31 4.75 11.72
CA GLY A 192 -13.38 4.77 10.70
C GLY A 192 -12.94 4.30 9.32
N ASN A 193 -11.98 3.38 9.25
CA ASN A 193 -11.45 2.84 7.99
C ASN A 193 -12.03 1.46 7.67
N ARG A 194 -12.12 1.13 6.38
CA ARG A 194 -12.44 -0.22 5.92
C ARG A 194 -11.15 -0.90 5.47
N VAL A 195 -10.72 -1.91 6.21
CA VAL A 195 -9.52 -2.70 5.92
C VAL A 195 -9.94 -4.16 5.76
N THR A 196 -10.27 -4.57 4.55
CA THR A 196 -10.93 -5.85 4.27
C THR A 196 -10.37 -6.51 3.01
N HIS A 197 -10.56 -7.82 2.85
CA HIS A 197 -10.08 -8.58 1.69
C HIS A 197 -8.56 -8.49 1.47
N ASN A 198 -7.77 -8.39 2.55
CA ASN A 198 -6.31 -8.48 2.49
C ASN A 198 -5.86 -9.88 2.93
N GLU A 199 -4.69 -10.34 2.46
CA GLU A 199 -4.07 -11.59 2.97
C GLU A 199 -3.85 -11.47 4.50
N VAL A 200 -3.40 -10.28 4.95
CA VAL A 200 -3.33 -9.91 6.36
C VAL A 200 -4.00 -8.55 6.56
N GLY A 201 -4.99 -8.45 7.45
CA GLY A 201 -5.64 -7.18 7.78
C GLY A 201 -4.70 -6.23 8.49
N ILE A 202 -4.17 -6.66 9.63
CA ILE A 202 -3.20 -5.91 10.44
C ILE A 202 -1.95 -6.75 10.69
N PHE A 203 -0.78 -6.19 10.38
CA PHE A 203 0.52 -6.77 10.72
C PHE A 203 1.29 -5.85 11.68
N ALA A 204 1.27 -6.17 12.97
CA ALA A 204 2.10 -5.52 13.99
C ALA A 204 3.47 -6.24 14.03
N VAL A 205 4.51 -5.61 13.51
CA VAL A 205 5.76 -6.31 13.16
C VAL A 205 6.65 -6.55 14.38
N THR A 206 7.03 -5.49 15.09
CA THR A 206 7.91 -5.57 16.27
C THR A 206 7.86 -4.26 17.04
N GLU A 207 8.22 -4.31 18.32
CA GLU A 207 8.35 -3.15 19.22
C GLU A 207 7.12 -2.21 19.25
N CYS A 208 5.93 -2.72 18.94
CA CYS A 208 4.69 -1.98 19.10
C CYS A 208 4.30 -1.97 20.58
N GLY A 209 4.14 -0.78 21.16
CA GLY A 209 3.88 -0.58 22.59
C GLY A 209 2.41 -0.30 22.92
N GLY A 210 1.56 -0.18 21.91
CA GLY A 210 0.13 0.11 22.07
C GLY A 210 -0.18 1.60 22.24
N ALA A 211 0.67 2.50 21.74
CA ALA A 211 0.37 3.94 21.72
C ALA A 211 -0.62 4.33 20.59
N SER A 212 -0.92 3.41 19.68
CA SER A 212 -1.76 3.62 18.50
C SER A 212 -3.18 3.22 18.81
N ILE A 213 -4.11 4.03 18.34
CA ILE A 213 -5.54 3.89 18.62
C ILE A 213 -6.23 3.38 17.35
N PHE A 214 -6.88 2.22 17.47
CA PHE A 214 -7.72 1.64 16.42
C PHE A 214 -9.17 1.69 16.87
N LYS A 215 -10.03 2.46 16.21
CA LYS A 215 -11.43 2.60 16.61
C LYS A 215 -12.40 2.78 15.45
N GLY A 216 -13.57 2.15 15.52
CA GLY A 216 -14.63 2.35 14.54
C GLY A 216 -14.30 1.81 13.15
N ASN A 217 -13.26 0.98 13.02
CA ASN A 217 -12.87 0.41 11.74
C ASN A 217 -13.66 -0.87 11.44
N ASP A 218 -13.72 -1.23 10.16
CA ASP A 218 -14.15 -2.51 9.63
C ASP A 218 -12.92 -3.32 9.22
N PHE A 219 -12.55 -4.31 10.03
CA PHE A 219 -11.44 -5.25 9.79
C PHE A 219 -11.93 -6.64 9.33
N SER A 220 -13.17 -6.74 8.87
CA SER A 220 -13.76 -8.02 8.45
C SER A 220 -13.17 -8.54 7.13
N ALA A 221 -13.47 -9.80 6.79
CA ALA A 221 -13.14 -10.38 5.48
C ALA A 221 -11.64 -10.36 5.06
N ASN A 222 -10.70 -10.23 5.99
CA ASN A 222 -9.28 -10.51 5.73
C ASN A 222 -9.00 -12.00 5.97
N ASP A 223 -8.06 -12.60 5.23
CA ASP A 223 -7.71 -14.01 5.36
C ASP A 223 -7.09 -14.29 6.74
N THR A 224 -6.12 -13.45 7.11
CA THR A 224 -5.56 -13.37 8.46
C THR A 224 -5.96 -12.03 9.08
N PRO A 225 -6.85 -11.99 10.09
CA PRO A 225 -7.31 -10.72 10.67
C PRO A 225 -6.17 -9.88 11.27
N VAL A 226 -5.33 -10.53 12.09
CA VAL A 226 -4.17 -9.92 12.74
C VAL A 226 -3.01 -10.90 12.72
N LYS A 227 -1.82 -10.38 12.45
CA LYS A 227 -0.55 -11.08 12.58
C LYS A 227 0.39 -10.29 13.48
N MET A 228 0.94 -10.96 14.48
CA MET A 228 2.02 -10.47 15.33
C MET A 228 3.35 -10.96 14.75
N GLY A 229 4.32 -10.08 14.58
CA GLY A 229 5.65 -10.48 14.12
C GLY A 229 6.43 -11.18 15.23
N TRP A 230 7.47 -11.91 14.84
CA TRP A 230 8.22 -12.85 15.69
C TRP A 230 8.84 -12.23 16.96
N GLU A 231 9.06 -10.92 16.99
CA GLU A 231 9.59 -10.18 18.15
C GLU A 231 8.56 -9.24 18.79
N GLN A 232 7.30 -9.28 18.34
CA GLN A 232 6.24 -8.47 18.90
C GLN A 232 5.73 -9.09 20.21
N ARG A 233 6.32 -8.67 21.33
CA ARG A 233 6.04 -9.24 22.67
C ARG A 233 4.89 -8.56 23.43
N SER A 234 4.58 -7.32 23.11
CA SER A 234 3.53 -6.56 23.80
C SER A 234 2.17 -6.81 23.17
N ASP A 235 1.15 -6.83 24.01
CA ASP A 235 -0.24 -6.86 23.57
C ASP A 235 -0.60 -5.60 22.77
N ILE A 236 -1.50 -5.74 21.79
CA ILE A 236 -1.99 -4.64 20.96
C ILE A 236 -3.49 -4.50 21.15
N ALA A 237 -3.92 -3.32 21.59
CA ALA A 237 -5.32 -2.99 21.78
C ALA A 237 -6.01 -2.74 20.44
N LEU A 238 -6.99 -3.58 20.11
CA LEU A 238 -7.72 -3.58 18.85
C LEU A 238 -9.25 -3.63 19.06
N GLY A 239 -9.71 -3.39 20.29
CA GLY A 239 -11.11 -3.25 20.64
C GLY A 239 -11.76 -2.01 20.03
N GLY A 240 -13.09 -1.97 20.02
CA GLY A 240 -13.88 -0.89 19.43
C GLY A 240 -13.95 -0.93 17.91
N ASN A 241 -13.62 -2.07 17.29
CA ASN A 241 -13.66 -2.28 15.84
C ASN A 241 -14.63 -3.42 15.47
N TRP A 242 -15.12 -3.39 14.24
CA TRP A 242 -15.92 -4.47 13.65
C TRP A 242 -14.99 -5.49 13.01
N TRP A 243 -15.17 -6.76 13.38
CA TRP A 243 -14.31 -7.87 12.92
C TRP A 243 -15.07 -8.87 12.04
N GLY A 244 -16.35 -8.63 11.79
CA GLY A 244 -17.26 -9.63 11.25
C GLY A 244 -17.88 -10.52 12.34
N ALA A 245 -18.83 -11.36 11.93
CA ALA A 245 -19.53 -12.29 12.78
C ALA A 245 -19.51 -13.71 12.17
N PRO A 246 -19.42 -14.78 12.98
CA PRO A 246 -19.26 -14.75 14.44
C PRO A 246 -17.81 -14.45 14.86
N THR A 247 -17.64 -13.65 15.92
CA THR A 247 -16.31 -13.21 16.41
C THR A 247 -15.40 -14.36 16.88
N GLY A 248 -15.97 -15.50 17.29
CA GLY A 248 -15.20 -16.69 17.66
C GLY A 248 -14.27 -17.16 16.54
N GLU A 249 -14.79 -17.25 15.32
CA GLU A 249 -14.03 -17.66 14.12
C GLU A 249 -12.94 -16.66 13.72
N VAL A 250 -13.11 -15.38 14.09
CA VAL A 250 -12.07 -14.37 13.88
C VAL A 250 -10.87 -14.66 14.79
N LYS A 251 -11.12 -14.97 16.07
CA LYS A 251 -10.05 -15.22 17.05
C LYS A 251 -9.19 -16.43 16.67
N GLU A 252 -9.80 -17.46 16.10
CA GLU A 252 -9.10 -18.68 15.66
C GLU A 252 -8.10 -18.43 14.51
N ARG A 253 -8.24 -17.32 13.78
CA ARG A 253 -7.37 -16.95 12.65
C ARG A 253 -6.34 -15.88 12.97
N ILE A 254 -6.35 -15.34 14.19
CA ILE A 254 -5.38 -14.34 14.64
C ILE A 254 -4.05 -15.03 14.96
N LEU A 255 -2.96 -14.62 14.31
CA LEU A 255 -1.60 -15.11 14.58
C LEU A 255 -0.95 -14.29 15.70
N ASP A 256 -1.17 -14.66 16.96
CA ASP A 256 -0.69 -13.92 18.13
C ASP A 256 -0.25 -14.82 19.32
N GLY A 257 -0.11 -14.20 20.50
CA GLY A 257 0.23 -14.81 21.77
C GLY A 257 -0.65 -15.98 22.25
N GLU A 258 -1.87 -16.15 21.73
CA GLU A 258 -2.70 -17.33 22.02
C GLU A 258 -2.17 -18.58 21.30
N MET A 259 -1.57 -18.42 20.11
CA MET A 259 -0.97 -19.53 19.36
C MET A 259 0.52 -19.69 19.60
N ASP A 260 1.23 -18.59 19.85
CA ASP A 260 2.66 -18.60 20.20
C ASP A 260 2.89 -17.76 21.46
N SER A 261 3.05 -18.44 22.60
CA SER A 261 3.26 -17.81 23.91
C SER A 261 4.49 -16.89 24.02
N THR A 262 5.37 -16.84 23.02
CA THR A 262 6.50 -15.91 22.98
C THR A 262 6.12 -14.50 22.49
N LEU A 263 4.92 -14.36 21.91
CA LEU A 263 4.36 -13.13 21.34
C LEU A 263 3.32 -12.49 22.28
N GLY A 264 3.03 -11.22 22.04
CA GLY A 264 1.89 -10.51 22.63
C GLY A 264 0.56 -10.88 21.95
N LYS A 265 -0.55 -10.54 22.59
CA LYS A 265 -1.91 -10.84 22.12
C LYS A 265 -2.55 -9.67 21.37
N ALA A 266 -3.39 -9.98 20.39
CA ALA A 266 -4.25 -9.01 19.73
C ALA A 266 -5.59 -8.90 20.48
N LEU A 267 -5.76 -7.81 21.24
CA LEU A 267 -6.91 -7.62 22.13
C LEU A 267 -8.08 -6.99 21.37
N ILE A 268 -8.89 -7.80 20.70
CA ILE A 268 -10.00 -7.34 19.84
C ILE A 268 -11.32 -7.01 20.58
N THR A 269 -11.41 -7.28 21.88
CA THR A 269 -12.64 -7.10 22.69
C THR A 269 -12.60 -5.76 23.46
N PRO A 270 -13.71 -5.01 23.55
CA PRO A 270 -15.03 -5.28 22.96
C PRO A 270 -15.03 -5.10 21.44
N THR A 271 -15.78 -5.92 20.71
CA THR A 271 -16.03 -5.72 19.27
C THR A 271 -17.26 -4.84 19.07
N LEU A 272 -17.35 -4.16 17.93
CA LEU A 272 -18.62 -3.54 17.53
C LEU A 272 -19.67 -4.64 17.23
N GLU A 273 -20.93 -4.38 17.55
CA GLU A 273 -22.05 -5.29 17.26
C GLU A 273 -22.66 -5.05 15.88
N ILE A 274 -22.46 -3.85 15.35
CA ILE A 274 -22.97 -3.41 14.05
C ILE A 274 -21.78 -2.95 13.21
N MET A 275 -21.75 -3.38 11.94
CA MET A 275 -20.77 -2.90 10.97
C MET A 275 -20.83 -1.36 10.86
N PRO A 276 -19.71 -0.64 11.04
CA PRO A 276 -19.69 0.80 10.90
C PRO A 276 -19.97 1.21 9.45
N MET A 277 -20.76 2.27 9.27
CA MET A 277 -20.97 2.86 7.95
C MET A 277 -19.73 3.65 7.55
N ILE A 278 -18.93 3.06 6.66
CA ILE A 278 -17.75 3.69 6.07
C ILE A 278 -18.08 3.96 4.60
N PRO A 279 -18.27 5.23 4.20
CA PRO A 279 -18.62 5.57 2.83
C PRO A 279 -17.45 5.26 1.90
N THR A 280 -17.76 4.94 0.64
CA THR A 280 -16.73 4.93 -0.40
C THR A 280 -16.17 6.35 -0.52
N PRO A 281 -14.85 6.55 -0.43
CA PRO A 281 -14.26 7.88 -0.37
C PRO A 281 -14.60 8.79 -1.55
N PHE A 282 -14.68 8.22 -2.75
CA PHE A 282 -14.95 8.94 -4.00
C PHE A 282 -15.49 7.98 -5.07
N ALA A 283 -16.15 8.52 -6.09
CA ALA A 283 -16.60 7.75 -7.23
C ALA A 283 -15.44 7.47 -8.20
N ILE A 284 -15.42 6.29 -8.81
CA ILE A 284 -14.44 5.95 -9.85
C ILE A 284 -14.98 6.45 -11.20
N PRO A 285 -14.19 7.19 -11.99
CA PRO A 285 -14.58 7.54 -13.35
C PRO A 285 -14.68 6.28 -14.23
N HIS A 286 -15.91 5.83 -14.54
CA HIS A 286 -16.15 4.58 -15.27
C HIS A 286 -15.68 4.58 -16.74
N GLU A 287 -15.46 5.76 -17.33
CA GLU A 287 -15.05 5.89 -18.75
C GLU A 287 -13.53 6.06 -18.92
N ASP A 288 -12.79 6.13 -17.82
CA ASP A 288 -11.36 6.41 -17.86
C ASP A 288 -10.53 5.12 -17.83
N ALA A 289 -9.73 4.90 -18.87
CA ALA A 289 -8.98 3.67 -19.04
C ALA A 289 -7.92 3.44 -17.94
N ASP A 290 -7.29 4.49 -17.40
CA ASP A 290 -6.27 4.33 -16.35
C ASP A 290 -6.93 3.91 -15.03
N TRP A 291 -8.06 4.53 -14.71
CA TRP A 291 -8.86 4.15 -13.54
C TRP A 291 -9.42 2.74 -13.67
N LYS A 292 -9.97 2.40 -14.84
CA LYS A 292 -10.49 1.07 -15.12
C LYS A 292 -9.41 0.00 -14.94
N ARG A 293 -8.20 0.20 -15.48
CA ARG A 293 -7.07 -0.73 -15.27
C ARG A 293 -6.69 -0.85 -13.79
N ALA A 294 -6.73 0.24 -13.04
CA ALA A 294 -6.44 0.24 -11.60
C ALA A 294 -7.53 -0.43 -10.73
N THR A 295 -8.76 -0.59 -11.24
CA THR A 295 -9.91 -1.10 -10.45
C THR A 295 -10.51 -2.42 -10.94
N ASP A 296 -10.33 -2.81 -12.20
CA ASP A 296 -10.96 -4.02 -12.76
C ASP A 296 -10.48 -5.34 -12.13
N ARG A 297 -9.40 -5.29 -11.32
CA ARG A 297 -8.98 -6.42 -10.46
C ARG A 297 -9.97 -6.73 -9.34
N ASP A 298 -10.94 -5.86 -9.07
CA ASP A 298 -11.96 -6.06 -8.05
C ASP A 298 -12.97 -7.19 -8.41
N ILE A 299 -12.94 -7.72 -9.64
CA ILE A 299 -14.01 -8.57 -10.22
C ILE A 299 -13.56 -10.04 -10.47
N ARG A 300 -12.33 -10.44 -10.11
CA ARG A 300 -11.85 -11.82 -10.33
C ARG A 300 -11.74 -12.62 -9.04
#